data_AF-A0AA41ULU9-F1
#
_entry.id   AF-A0AA41ULU9-F1
#
_cell.length_a   1.000
_cell.length_b   1.000
_cell.length_c   1.000
_cell.angle_alpha   90.00
_cell.angle_beta   90.00
_cell.angle_gamma   90.00
#
_symmetry.space_group_name_H-M   'P 1'
#
loop_
_entity.id
_entity.type
_entity.pdbx_description
1 polymer ?
#
loop_
_entity_poly.entity_id
_entity_poly.type
_entity_poly.pdbx_seq_one_letter_code
_entity_poly.pdbx_strand_id
1 'polypeptide(L)'
;MSLDDRLSVVAPGTDPGEAGVVLVVTLLVLLAITILGVAALQTTTAELHIARNEREVGQSFYTAEAAVMEGVGRLRHMAAEASTRIDLVEQVADWHHGRRDVAVSGFRDPGVWRFDTADKDVPMNCVPSRVDPESFVAAVEWRVAPGGSLVMTDGSRLYENRVYGLSTKFGALHLVEVGYCLRY
;
A
#
# COMPACT_ATOMS: atom_id res chain seq x y z
N MET A 1 -39.05 -28.02 88.19
CA MET A 1 -37.74 -27.32 88.14
C MET A 1 -36.99 -27.92 86.96
N SER A 2 -37.39 -27.54 85.75
CA SER A 2 -36.84 -26.46 84.91
C SER A 2 -35.59 -26.92 84.14
N LEU A 3 -35.81 -27.30 82.89
CA LEU A 3 -34.83 -27.58 81.84
C LEU A 3 -35.46 -27.15 80.50
N ASP A 4 -35.86 -25.87 80.40
CA ASP A 4 -36.32 -25.25 79.14
C ASP A 4 -35.48 -24.00 78.84
N ASP A 5 -34.18 -24.07 79.12
CA ASP A 5 -33.20 -23.15 78.58
C ASP A 5 -32.44 -23.91 77.51
N ARG A 6 -32.55 -23.48 76.24
CA ARG A 6 -31.62 -23.63 75.11
C ARG A 6 -32.36 -23.75 73.78
N LEU A 7 -31.99 -22.83 72.88
CA LEU A 7 -32.20 -22.82 71.42
C LEU A 7 -33.47 -22.12 70.90
N SER A 8 -33.60 -20.83 71.20
CA SER A 8 -34.07 -19.90 70.16
C SER A 8 -32.89 -19.58 69.24
N VAL A 9 -32.71 -20.39 68.18
CA VAL A 9 -31.91 -19.97 67.03
C VAL A 9 -32.62 -18.75 66.43
N VAL A 10 -32.05 -17.57 66.67
CA VAL A 10 -32.43 -16.35 65.96
C VAL A 10 -32.01 -16.56 64.51
N ALA A 11 -32.98 -16.95 63.68
CA ALA A 11 -32.82 -16.86 62.23
C ALA A 11 -32.67 -15.37 61.89
N PRO A 12 -31.58 -14.95 61.20
CA PRO A 12 -31.42 -13.56 60.82
C PRO A 12 -32.58 -13.17 59.90
N GLY A 13 -33.34 -12.16 60.33
CA GLY A 13 -34.36 -11.52 59.51
C GLY A 13 -33.68 -10.86 58.32
N THR A 14 -34.03 -11.27 57.11
CA THR A 14 -33.75 -10.47 55.92
C THR A 14 -34.75 -9.32 55.92
N ASP A 15 -34.31 -8.15 56.34
CA ASP A 15 -35.13 -6.95 56.28
C ASP A 15 -35.44 -6.63 54.80
N PRO A 16 -36.72 -6.48 54.41
CA PRO A 16 -37.12 -6.29 53.01
C PRO A 16 -36.45 -5.09 52.31
N GLY A 17 -35.97 -4.11 53.09
CA GLY A 17 -35.26 -2.94 52.59
C GLY A 17 -33.84 -3.23 52.08
N GLU A 18 -33.14 -4.24 52.63
CA GLU A 18 -31.77 -4.58 52.22
C GLU A 18 -31.75 -5.23 50.83
N ALA A 19 -32.75 -6.08 50.53
CA ALA A 19 -32.87 -6.74 49.23
C ALA A 19 -33.09 -5.73 48.07
N GLY A 20 -33.86 -4.66 48.31
CA GLY A 20 -34.08 -3.61 47.32
C GLY A 20 -32.81 -2.80 47.02
N VAL A 21 -32.02 -2.50 48.06
CA VAL A 21 -30.75 -1.77 47.91
C VAL A 21 -29.73 -2.60 47.12
N VAL A 22 -29.64 -3.90 47.38
CA VAL A 22 -28.76 -4.82 46.65
C VAL A 22 -29.09 -4.83 45.15
N LEU A 23 -30.38 -4.82 44.78
CA LEU A 23 -30.79 -4.75 43.38
C LEU A 23 -30.33 -3.45 42.70
N VAL A 24 -30.49 -2.30 43.37
CA VAL A 24 -30.08 -1.00 42.82
C VAL A 24 -28.56 -0.95 42.64
N VAL A 25 -27.79 -1.41 43.63
CA VAL A 25 -26.33 -1.41 43.56
C VAL A 25 -25.84 -2.32 42.43
N THR A 26 -26.41 -3.53 42.30
CA THR A 26 -26.03 -4.45 41.21
C THR A 26 -26.37 -3.88 39.84
N LEU A 27 -27.51 -3.20 39.67
CA LEU A 27 -27.86 -2.51 38.43
C LEU A 27 -26.87 -1.38 38.10
N LEU A 28 -26.48 -0.58 39.10
CA LEU A 28 -25.51 0.51 38.90
C LEU A 28 -24.13 -0.03 38.50
N VAL A 29 -23.68 -1.12 39.12
CA VAL A 29 -22.41 -1.78 38.76
C VAL A 29 -22.49 -2.38 37.36
N LEU A 30 -23.57 -3.08 37.01
CA LEU A 30 -23.79 -3.60 35.66
C LEU A 30 -23.81 -2.48 34.62
N LEU A 31 -24.46 -1.36 34.91
CA LEU A 31 -24.50 -0.19 34.04
C LEU A 31 -23.09 0.39 33.84
N ALA A 32 -22.32 0.56 34.93
CA ALA A 32 -20.96 1.06 34.86
C ALA A 32 -20.05 0.14 34.02
N ILE A 33 -20.12 -1.17 34.23
CA ILE A 33 -19.38 -2.16 33.44
C ILE A 33 -19.81 -2.13 31.97
N THR A 34 -21.11 -1.96 31.70
CA THR A 34 -21.62 -1.89 30.32
C THR A 34 -21.04 -0.67 29.60
N ILE A 35 -21.02 0.50 30.24
CA ILE A 35 -20.44 1.73 29.66
C ILE A 35 -18.94 1.54 29.38
N LEU A 36 -18.20 0.95 30.33
CA LEU A 36 -16.78 0.64 30.15
C LEU A 36 -16.55 -0.38 29.02
N GLY A 37 -17.40 -1.41 28.93
CA GLY A 37 -17.36 -2.41 27.88
C GLY A 37 -17.58 -1.80 26.49
N VAL A 38 -18.57 -0.91 26.36
CA VAL A 38 -18.81 -0.19 25.10
C VAL A 38 -17.62 0.71 24.73
N ALA A 39 -17.05 1.44 25.69
CA ALA A 39 -15.88 2.29 25.44
C ALA A 39 -14.65 1.48 25.00
N ALA A 40 -14.43 0.31 25.62
CA ALA A 40 -13.36 -0.61 25.23
C ALA A 40 -13.57 -1.14 23.80
N LEU A 41 -14.79 -1.57 23.46
CA LEU A 41 -15.13 -2.03 22.10
C LEU A 41 -14.92 -0.95 21.05
N GLN A 42 -15.32 0.30 21.33
CA GLN A 42 -15.09 1.43 20.42
C GLN A 42 -13.60 1.63 20.15
N THR A 43 -12.76 1.54 21.19
CA THR A 43 -11.30 1.64 21.06
C THR A 43 -10.75 0.52 20.16
N THR A 44 -11.14 -0.73 20.42
CA THR A 44 -10.73 -1.88 19.60
C THR A 44 -11.17 -1.74 18.14
N THR A 45 -12.38 -1.24 17.88
CA THR A 45 -12.84 -1.02 16.49
C THR A 45 -11.97 0.02 15.78
N ALA A 46 -11.61 1.11 16.45
CA ALA A 46 -10.73 2.13 15.88
C ALA A 46 -9.33 1.57 15.58
N GLU A 47 -8.74 0.81 16.51
CA GLU A 47 -7.45 0.14 16.31
C GLU A 47 -7.46 -0.84 15.14
N LEU A 48 -8.55 -1.62 14.99
CA LEU A 48 -8.71 -2.51 13.84
C LEU A 48 -8.80 -1.76 12.51
N HIS A 49 -9.49 -0.62 12.48
CA HIS A 49 -9.52 0.22 11.28
C HIS A 49 -8.14 0.78 10.93
N ILE A 50 -7.37 1.23 11.93
CA ILE A 50 -6.00 1.72 11.74
C ILE A 50 -5.10 0.59 11.23
N ALA A 51 -5.10 -0.57 11.89
CA ALA A 51 -4.28 -1.71 11.51
C ALA A 51 -4.62 -2.23 10.10
N ARG A 52 -5.90 -2.19 9.73
CA ARG A 52 -6.34 -2.52 8.37
C ARG A 52 -5.80 -1.53 7.34
N ASN A 53 -5.93 -0.23 7.61
CA ASN A 53 -5.42 0.80 6.71
C ASN A 53 -3.90 0.70 6.54
N GLU A 54 -3.14 0.49 7.63
CA GLU A 54 -1.69 0.28 7.57
C GLU A 54 -1.31 -0.93 6.71
N ARG A 55 -2.06 -2.04 6.85
CA ARG A 55 -1.85 -3.24 6.04
C ARG A 55 -2.15 -3.00 4.55
N GLU A 56 -3.25 -2.32 4.23
CA GLU A 56 -3.65 -2.01 2.85
C GLU A 56 -2.63 -1.09 2.18
N VAL A 57 -2.18 -0.04 2.88
CA VAL A 57 -1.11 0.87 2.43
C VAL A 57 0.20 0.12 2.18
N GLY A 58 0.63 -0.73 3.13
CA GLY A 58 1.85 -1.51 2.99
C GLY A 58 1.78 -2.47 1.80
N GLN A 59 0.65 -3.15 1.62
CA GLN A 59 0.47 -4.06 0.49
C GLN A 59 0.48 -3.32 -0.85
N SER A 60 -0.17 -2.16 -0.97
CA SER A 60 -0.15 -1.35 -2.20
C SER A 60 1.27 -0.86 -2.52
N PHE A 61 2.03 -0.45 -1.50
CA PHE A 61 3.45 -0.09 -1.67
C PHE A 61 4.31 -1.27 -2.17
N TYR A 62 4.20 -2.45 -1.55
CA TYR A 62 4.96 -3.63 -2.00
C TYR A 62 4.57 -4.06 -3.41
N THR A 63 3.31 -3.90 -3.80
CA THR A 63 2.86 -4.15 -5.17
C THR A 63 3.51 -3.16 -6.14
N ALA A 64 3.58 -1.86 -5.81
CA ALA A 64 4.26 -0.86 -6.62
C ALA A 64 5.77 -1.17 -6.76
N GLU A 65 6.43 -1.56 -5.68
CA GLU A 65 7.85 -1.97 -5.70
C GLU A 65 8.08 -3.19 -6.60
N ALA A 66 7.23 -4.22 -6.48
CA ALA A 66 7.31 -5.41 -7.31
C ALA A 66 7.11 -5.07 -8.80
N ALA A 67 6.20 -4.14 -9.12
CA ALA A 67 6.00 -3.64 -10.48
C ALA A 67 7.25 -2.92 -11.01
N VAL A 68 7.92 -2.07 -10.21
CA VAL A 68 9.20 -1.47 -10.61
C VAL A 68 10.24 -2.53 -10.93
N MET A 69 10.39 -3.52 -10.04
CA MET A 69 11.37 -4.59 -10.20
C MET A 69 11.12 -5.43 -11.45
N GLU A 70 9.84 -5.67 -11.78
CA GLU A 70 9.47 -6.26 -13.06
C GLU A 70 9.89 -5.37 -14.24
N GLY A 71 9.65 -4.05 -14.17
CA GLY A 71 10.08 -3.10 -15.19
C GLY A 71 11.59 -3.10 -15.43
N VAL A 72 12.39 -3.19 -14.35
CA VAL A 72 13.84 -3.37 -14.45
C VAL A 72 14.18 -4.69 -15.14
N GLY A 73 13.48 -5.78 -14.80
CA GLY A 73 13.61 -7.07 -15.46
C GLY A 73 13.31 -7.00 -16.97
N ARG A 74 12.23 -6.32 -17.35
CA ARG A 74 11.84 -6.09 -18.75
C ARG A 74 12.92 -5.31 -19.50
N LEU A 75 13.45 -4.24 -18.90
CA LEU A 75 14.57 -3.48 -19.49
C LEU A 75 15.81 -4.33 -19.70
N ARG A 76 16.18 -5.17 -18.73
CA ARG A 76 17.32 -6.08 -18.86
C ARG A 76 17.14 -7.08 -19.99
N HIS A 77 15.93 -7.63 -20.13
CA HIS A 77 15.62 -8.56 -21.21
C HIS A 77 15.71 -7.88 -22.58
N MET A 78 15.12 -6.69 -22.72
CA MET A 78 15.22 -5.89 -23.95
C MET A 78 16.68 -5.59 -24.32
N ALA A 79 17.52 -5.24 -23.34
CA ALA A 79 18.94 -4.99 -23.55
C ALA A 79 19.71 -6.24 -24.02
N ALA A 80 19.34 -7.41 -23.50
CA ALA A 80 19.97 -8.67 -23.86
C ALA A 80 19.57 -9.15 -25.26
N GLU A 81 18.32 -8.88 -25.67
CA GLU A 81 17.79 -9.26 -26.98
C GLU A 81 18.14 -8.27 -28.09
N ALA A 82 18.38 -7.00 -27.74
CA ALA A 82 18.77 -5.96 -28.68
C ALA A 82 20.23 -6.12 -29.14
N SER A 83 20.43 -7.08 -30.04
CA SER A 83 21.63 -7.24 -30.87
C SER A 83 21.81 -6.13 -31.92
N THR A 84 20.86 -5.18 -32.00
CA THR A 84 20.93 -4.01 -32.87
C THR A 84 20.75 -2.77 -32.01
N ARG A 85 21.76 -1.89 -32.03
CA ARG A 85 21.79 -0.53 -31.46
C ARG A 85 20.37 0.01 -31.22
N ILE A 86 19.93 0.02 -29.95
CA ILE A 86 18.76 0.82 -29.59
C ILE A 86 19.24 2.27 -29.61
N ASP A 87 19.19 2.90 -30.79
CA ASP A 87 19.16 4.35 -30.86
C ASP A 87 17.77 4.75 -30.32
N LEU A 88 17.70 5.02 -29.01
CA LEU A 88 16.51 5.28 -28.16
C LEU A 88 15.66 6.50 -28.55
N VAL A 89 15.89 7.05 -29.74
CA VAL A 89 15.16 8.20 -30.25
C VAL A 89 13.73 7.81 -30.65
N GLU A 90 13.48 6.51 -30.86
CA GLU A 90 12.16 5.97 -31.19
C GLU A 90 11.60 5.21 -29.98
N GLN A 91 10.36 5.52 -29.60
CA GLN A 91 9.64 4.85 -28.52
C GLN A 91 9.56 3.34 -28.81
N VAL A 92 10.44 2.56 -28.18
CA VAL A 92 10.58 1.11 -28.44
C VAL A 92 9.37 0.32 -27.92
N ALA A 93 8.67 0.85 -26.93
CA ALA A 93 7.46 0.25 -26.38
C ALA A 93 6.58 1.30 -25.71
N ASP A 94 5.26 1.06 -25.67
CA ASP A 94 4.26 1.96 -25.06
C ASP A 94 4.60 2.36 -23.61
N TRP A 95 5.39 1.55 -22.91
CA TRP A 95 5.81 1.78 -21.53
C TRP A 95 7.23 2.36 -21.39
N HIS A 96 8.03 2.46 -22.45
CA HIS A 96 9.40 2.98 -22.41
C HIS A 96 9.53 4.26 -23.25
N HIS A 97 9.84 5.37 -22.59
CA HIS A 97 9.80 6.70 -23.17
C HIS A 97 11.19 7.33 -23.27
N GLY A 98 11.46 8.02 -24.37
CA GLY A 98 12.65 8.85 -24.49
C GLY A 98 12.56 10.06 -23.57
N ARG A 99 13.71 10.64 -23.21
CA ARG A 99 13.77 11.83 -22.35
C ARG A 99 12.91 13.00 -22.86
N ARG A 100 12.79 13.13 -24.18
CA ARG A 100 12.10 14.25 -24.84
C ARG A 100 10.58 14.10 -24.84
N ASP A 101 10.09 12.88 -24.67
CA ASP A 101 8.67 12.54 -24.82
C ASP A 101 7.89 12.69 -23.50
N VAL A 102 8.61 12.90 -22.39
CA VAL A 102 8.02 13.01 -21.07
C VAL A 102 8.22 14.42 -20.50
N ALA A 103 7.19 14.92 -19.80
CA ALA A 103 7.28 16.17 -19.05
C ALA A 103 8.47 16.17 -18.08
N VAL A 104 8.87 17.36 -17.61
CA VAL A 104 10.02 17.53 -16.70
C VAL A 104 9.88 16.67 -15.43
N SER A 105 8.66 16.47 -14.93
CA SER A 105 8.34 15.62 -13.79
C SER A 105 8.35 14.12 -14.09
N GLY A 106 8.38 13.71 -15.36
CA GLY A 106 8.35 12.29 -15.73
C GLY A 106 7.02 11.63 -15.34
N PHE A 107 7.12 10.38 -14.91
CA PHE A 107 6.01 9.61 -14.30
C PHE A 107 5.90 9.83 -12.78
N ARG A 108 6.56 10.85 -12.23
CA ARG A 108 6.37 11.25 -10.81
C ARG A 108 5.01 11.86 -10.55
N ASP A 109 4.43 12.47 -11.58
CA ASP A 109 3.09 13.02 -11.54
C ASP A 109 2.08 11.91 -11.88
N PRO A 110 1.22 11.49 -10.93
CA PRO A 110 0.20 10.50 -11.19
C PRO A 110 -0.76 10.89 -12.32
N GLY A 111 -0.97 12.19 -12.56
CA GLY A 111 -1.85 12.69 -13.62
C GLY A 111 -1.34 12.43 -15.04
N VAL A 112 -0.05 12.08 -15.19
CA VAL A 112 0.55 11.73 -16.49
C VAL A 112 0.29 10.28 -16.86
N TRP A 113 -0.04 9.41 -15.90
CA TRP A 113 -0.22 7.98 -16.16
C TRP A 113 -1.52 7.72 -16.94
N ARG A 114 -1.41 6.98 -18.04
CA ARG A 114 -2.50 6.58 -18.91
C ARG A 114 -2.58 5.07 -18.95
N PHE A 115 -3.10 4.49 -17.87
CA PHE A 115 -3.37 3.04 -17.72
C PHE A 115 -4.83 2.65 -17.98
N ASP A 116 -5.75 3.62 -17.98
CA ASP A 116 -7.15 3.42 -18.31
C ASP A 116 -7.65 4.68 -19.02
N THR A 117 -7.66 4.64 -20.35
CA THR A 117 -8.09 5.77 -21.19
C THR A 117 -9.36 5.38 -21.92
N ALA A 118 -10.45 6.13 -21.69
CA ALA A 118 -11.71 5.97 -22.39
C ALA A 118 -11.61 6.35 -23.88
N ASP A 119 -10.68 7.26 -24.19
CA ASP A 119 -10.31 7.64 -25.55
C ASP A 119 -9.36 6.60 -26.16
N LYS A 120 -9.83 5.90 -27.19
CA LYS A 120 -9.07 4.85 -27.88
C LYS A 120 -7.99 5.41 -28.82
N ASP A 121 -8.04 6.70 -29.13
CA ASP A 121 -7.11 7.34 -30.04
C ASP A 121 -5.83 7.82 -29.32
N VAL A 122 -5.83 7.82 -27.98
CA VAL A 122 -4.66 8.15 -27.17
C VAL A 122 -4.02 6.85 -26.66
N PRO A 123 -2.78 6.52 -27.08
CA PRO A 123 -2.12 5.31 -26.64
C PRO A 123 -1.81 5.38 -25.14
N MET A 124 -1.86 4.22 -24.50
CA MET A 124 -1.37 4.06 -23.13
C MET A 124 0.13 4.36 -23.09
N ASN A 125 0.58 4.95 -21.98
CA ASN A 125 2.00 5.26 -21.77
C ASN A 125 2.64 4.39 -20.69
N CYS A 126 1.98 3.30 -20.33
CA CYS A 126 2.42 2.34 -19.35
C CYS A 126 1.85 0.98 -19.70
N VAL A 127 2.37 -0.06 -19.06
CA VAL A 127 1.91 -1.44 -19.24
C VAL A 127 1.51 -2.02 -17.88
N PRO A 128 0.43 -2.81 -17.79
CA PRO A 128 0.13 -3.53 -16.56
C PRO A 128 1.28 -4.48 -16.20
N SER A 129 1.56 -4.52 -14.89
CA SER A 129 2.46 -5.46 -14.25
C SER A 129 1.85 -6.86 -14.29
N ARG A 130 2.69 -7.89 -14.35
CA ARG A 130 2.27 -9.29 -14.23
C ARG A 130 2.08 -9.70 -12.77
N VAL A 131 2.59 -8.90 -11.83
CA VAL A 131 2.45 -9.16 -10.40
C VAL A 131 1.01 -8.95 -9.94
N ASP A 132 0.38 -7.87 -10.38
CA ASP A 132 -0.97 -7.48 -9.99
C ASP A 132 -1.61 -6.59 -11.06
N PRO A 133 -2.90 -6.80 -11.42
CA PRO A 133 -3.58 -6.03 -12.46
C PRO A 133 -3.80 -4.55 -12.09
N GLU A 134 -3.80 -4.20 -10.80
CA GLU A 134 -3.88 -2.82 -10.30
C GLU A 134 -2.49 -2.19 -10.14
N SER A 135 -1.51 -2.68 -10.89
CA SER A 135 -0.17 -2.13 -10.90
C SER A 135 0.39 -2.01 -12.30
N PHE A 136 1.16 -0.94 -12.51
CA PHE A 136 1.58 -0.49 -13.83
C PHE A 136 3.04 -0.12 -13.84
N VAL A 137 3.66 -0.27 -15.00
CA VAL A 137 5.09 -0.05 -15.20
C VAL A 137 5.27 0.96 -16.32
N ALA A 138 6.17 1.92 -16.08
CA ALA A 138 6.66 2.85 -17.08
C ALA A 138 8.15 3.10 -16.87
N ALA A 139 8.89 3.39 -17.92
CA ALA A 139 10.32 3.68 -17.86
C ALA A 139 10.66 4.88 -18.74
N VAL A 140 11.65 5.66 -18.30
CA VAL A 140 12.11 6.85 -19.01
C VAL A 140 13.63 6.82 -19.10
N GLU A 141 14.15 6.95 -20.31
CA GLU A 141 15.57 7.21 -20.51
C GLU A 141 15.90 8.63 -20.03
N TRP A 142 16.85 8.77 -19.10
CA TRP A 142 17.14 10.08 -18.48
C TRP A 142 18.32 10.77 -19.14
N ARG A 143 19.46 10.08 -19.24
CA ARG A 143 20.70 10.60 -19.82
C ARG A 143 21.70 9.50 -20.10
N VAL A 144 22.69 9.81 -20.94
CA VAL A 144 23.96 9.09 -20.96
C VAL A 144 24.62 9.26 -19.59
N ALA A 145 25.05 8.15 -18.99
CA ALA A 145 25.64 8.15 -17.67
C ALA A 145 26.96 8.97 -17.64
N PRO A 146 27.23 9.72 -16.56
CA PRO A 146 28.48 10.48 -16.43
C PRO A 146 29.70 9.54 -16.51
N GLY A 147 30.69 9.91 -17.33
CA GLY A 147 31.85 9.07 -17.64
C GLY A 147 31.69 8.18 -18.88
N GLY A 148 30.51 8.16 -19.50
CA GLY A 148 30.32 7.57 -20.83
C GLY A 148 30.95 8.42 -21.94
N SER A 149 31.58 7.78 -22.92
CA SER A 149 32.12 8.47 -24.09
C SER A 149 30.99 9.03 -24.96
N LEU A 150 31.01 10.33 -25.25
CA LEU A 150 30.17 10.96 -26.27
C LEU A 150 30.65 10.63 -27.69
N VAL A 151 31.88 10.14 -27.84
CA VAL A 151 32.52 9.85 -29.13
C VAL A 151 32.05 8.49 -29.65
N MET A 152 31.44 8.50 -30.83
CA MET A 152 30.93 7.33 -31.56
C MET A 152 32.06 6.48 -32.14
N THR A 153 32.70 5.67 -31.31
CA THR A 153 33.58 4.60 -31.80
C THR A 153 33.07 3.26 -31.27
N ASP A 154 32.12 2.70 -32.02
CA ASP A 154 31.83 1.26 -32.15
C ASP A 154 31.68 0.40 -30.87
N GLY A 155 31.17 0.98 -29.78
CA GLY A 155 30.97 0.25 -28.52
C GLY A 155 29.86 0.85 -27.67
N SER A 156 28.95 -0.02 -27.23
CA SER A 156 27.77 0.23 -26.39
C SER A 156 27.93 1.33 -25.32
N ARG A 157 26.90 2.20 -25.22
CA ARG A 157 26.81 3.34 -24.32
C ARG A 157 26.11 2.97 -23.02
N LEU A 158 26.46 3.63 -21.92
CA LEU A 158 25.79 3.47 -20.64
C LEU A 158 24.70 4.53 -20.51
N TYR A 159 23.46 4.10 -20.38
CA TYR A 159 22.30 4.97 -20.18
C TYR A 159 21.76 4.81 -18.77
N GLU A 160 21.45 5.94 -18.13
CA GLU A 160 20.72 6.00 -16.88
C GLU A 160 19.22 6.07 -17.20
N ASN A 161 18.48 5.04 -16.80
CA ASN A 161 17.04 4.93 -16.95
C ASN A 161 16.37 5.12 -15.61
N ARG A 162 15.16 5.66 -15.61
CA ARG A 162 14.29 5.70 -14.43
C ARG A 162 13.09 4.82 -14.68
N VAL A 163 12.94 3.81 -13.85
CA VAL A 163 11.83 2.85 -13.91
C VAL A 163 10.86 3.21 -12.81
N TYR A 164 9.58 3.23 -13.17
CA TYR A 164 8.49 3.59 -12.31
C TYR A 164 7.50 2.43 -12.21
N GLY A 165 6.97 2.24 -11.02
CA GLY A 165 5.94 1.28 -10.70
C GLY A 165 4.86 1.99 -9.91
N LEU A 166 3.66 1.95 -10.45
CA LEU A 166 2.48 2.53 -9.85
C LEU A 166 1.60 1.39 -9.33
N SER A 167 1.03 1.54 -8.14
CA SER A 167 -0.10 0.74 -7.70
C SER A 167 -1.28 1.64 -7.37
N THR A 168 -2.46 1.24 -7.83
CA THR A 168 -3.75 1.86 -7.51
C THR A 168 -4.59 1.01 -6.55
N LYS A 169 -3.97 -0.02 -5.97
CA LYS A 169 -4.62 -1.04 -5.14
C LYS A 169 -5.24 -0.41 -3.90
N PHE A 170 -6.42 -0.89 -3.52
CA PHE A 170 -7.23 -0.38 -2.41
C PHE A 170 -7.60 1.11 -2.53
N GLY A 171 -7.52 1.70 -3.73
CA GLY A 171 -7.75 3.14 -3.94
C GLY A 171 -6.62 4.03 -3.40
N ALA A 172 -5.51 3.45 -2.94
CA ALA A 172 -4.31 4.17 -2.56
C ALA A 172 -3.34 4.21 -3.75
N LEU A 173 -2.84 5.41 -4.07
CA LEU A 173 -1.88 5.60 -5.14
C LEU A 173 -0.46 5.58 -4.58
N HIS A 174 0.26 4.50 -4.86
CA HIS A 174 1.67 4.36 -4.47
C HIS A 174 2.55 4.32 -5.72
N LEU A 175 3.53 5.21 -5.74
CA LEU A 175 4.52 5.31 -6.80
C LEU A 175 5.90 5.00 -6.24
N VAL A 176 6.61 4.09 -6.89
CA VAL A 176 8.01 3.78 -6.62
C VAL A 176 8.82 4.09 -7.87
N GLU A 177 9.99 4.70 -7.67
CA GLU A 177 10.96 5.00 -8.74
C GLU A 177 12.30 4.33 -8.39
N VAL A 178 12.90 3.68 -9.39
CA VAL A 178 14.26 3.14 -9.29
C VAL A 178 15.09 3.65 -10.47
N GLY A 179 16.27 4.19 -10.17
CA GLY A 179 17.29 4.47 -11.16
C GLY A 179 18.01 3.18 -11.56
N TYR A 180 18.13 2.94 -12.86
CA TYR A 180 18.77 1.75 -13.41
C TYR A 180 19.69 2.09 -14.58
N CYS A 181 20.97 1.76 -14.43
CA CYS A 181 21.96 1.92 -15.49
C CYS A 181 21.99 0.68 -16.38
N LEU A 182 21.81 0.89 -17.68
CA LEU A 182 21.79 -0.18 -18.68
C LEU A 182 22.73 0.19 -19.83
N ARG A 183 23.47 -0.81 -20.33
CA ARG A 183 24.42 -0.64 -21.42
C ARG A 183 23.89 -1.28 -22.69
N TYR A 184 23.86 -0.52 -23.78
CA TYR A 184 23.50 -0.99 -25.12
C TYR A 184 24.03 -0.04 -26.19
#